data_AF-T0ZS21-F1
#
_entry.id   AF-T0ZS21-F1
#
_cell.length_a   1.000
_cell.length_b   1.000
_cell.length_c   1.000
_cell.angle_alpha   90.00
_cell.angle_beta   90.00
_cell.angle_gamma   90.00
#
_symmetry.space_group_name_H-M   'P 1'
#
loop_
_entity.id
_entity.type
_entity.pdbx_description
1 polymer ?
#
loop_
_entity_poly.entity_id
_entity_poly.type
_entity_poly.pdbx_seq_one_letter_code
_entity_poly.pdbx_strand_id
1 'polypeptide(L)' 'ARACIISSFTKFDGQGFSALRSGQLAQLLGRAGRRGIDRLGHGIILRDPDVDLGVIYETVLGDDMAVESKLPPPTT' A
#
# COMPACT_ATOMS: atom_id res chain seq x y z
N ALA A 1 3.75 14.47 5.31
CA ALA A 1 3.75 15.43 4.18
C ALA A 1 2.32 15.85 3.89
N ARG A 2 2.05 16.88 3.06
CA ARG A 2 0.66 17.22 2.69
C ARG A 2 0.06 16.20 1.71
N ALA A 3 0.88 15.66 0.82
CA ALA A 3 0.48 14.65 -0.16
C ALA A 3 1.47 13.48 -0.17
N CYS A 4 1.00 12.32 -0.64
CA CYS A 4 1.79 11.14 -0.94
C CYS A 4 1.48 10.71 -2.38
N ILE A 5 2.53 10.42 -3.15
CA ILE A 5 2.42 9.95 -4.52
C ILE A 5 2.99 8.54 -4.55
N ILE A 6 2.18 7.58 -5.01
CA ILE A 6 2.60 6.23 -5.30
C ILE A 6 3.02 6.21 -6.77
N SER A 7 4.33 6.15 -7.01
CA SER A 7 4.89 6.22 -8.37
C SER A 7 4.93 4.89 -9.10
N SER A 8 4.82 3.78 -8.37
CA SER A 8 4.59 2.45 -8.93
C SER A 8 3.69 1.67 -7.98
N PHE A 9 2.75 0.92 -8.55
CA PHE A 9 1.81 0.10 -7.82
C PHE A 9 2.30 -1.34 -7.64
N THR A 10 3.51 -1.64 -8.11
CA THR A 10 4.15 -2.95 -7.94
C THR A 10 5.39 -2.84 -7.05
N LYS A 11 5.73 -3.93 -6.38
CA LYS A 11 6.94 -4.05 -5.56
C LYS A 11 7.62 -5.38 -5.86
N PHE A 12 8.93 -5.41 -5.79
CA PHE A 12 9.68 -6.67 -5.82
C PHE A 12 9.69 -7.29 -4.42
N ASP A 13 9.34 -8.57 -4.29
CA ASP A 13 9.28 -9.29 -3.01
C ASP A 13 10.39 -10.32 -2.81
N GLY A 14 11.40 -10.32 -3.68
CA GLY A 14 12.49 -11.29 -3.68
C GLY A 14 12.30 -12.42 -4.67
N GLN A 15 11.06 -12.68 -5.13
CA GLN A 15 10.74 -13.70 -6.13
C GLN A 15 10.17 -13.10 -7.42
N GLY A 16 9.41 -12.01 -7.31
CA GLY A 16 8.87 -11.33 -8.47
C GLY A 16 8.29 -9.97 -8.12
N PHE A 17 7.71 -9.32 -9.14
CA PHE A 17 6.91 -8.10 -8.94
C PHE A 17 5.47 -8.49 -8.60
N SER A 18 4.97 -7.97 -7.49
CA SER A 18 3.59 -8.12 -7.06
C SER A 18 2.96 -6.76 -6.79
N ALA A 19 1.64 -6.64 -6.99
CA ALA A 19 0.90 -5.43 -6.65
C ALA A 19 1.01 -5.14 -5.13
N LEU A 20 0.88 -3.87 -4.76
CA LEU A 20 0.77 -3.47 -3.37
C LEU A 20 -0.45 -4.12 -2.72
N ARG A 21 -0.31 -4.59 -1.48
CA ARG A 21 -1.46 -5.02 -0.66
C ARG A 21 -2.13 -3.81 -0.02
N SER A 22 -3.42 -3.92 0.32
CA SER A 22 -4.22 -2.83 0.91
C SER A 22 -3.55 -2.19 2.12
N GLY A 23 -3.03 -2.99 3.05
CA GLY A 23 -2.31 -2.47 4.20
C GLY A 23 -1.00 -1.75 3.88
N GLN A 24 -0.26 -2.20 2.85
CA GLN A 24 0.95 -1.52 2.41
C GLN A 24 0.60 -0.16 1.79
N LEU A 25 -0.43 -0.13 0.95
CA LEU A 25 -0.94 1.10 0.36
C LEU A 25 -1.40 2.08 1.44
N ALA A 26 -2.19 1.60 2.41
CA ALA A 26 -2.67 2.42 3.53
C ALA A 26 -1.51 2.98 4.37
N GLN A 27 -0.48 2.18 4.65
CA GLN A 27 0.70 2.62 5.39
C GLN A 27 1.47 3.74 4.65
N LEU A 28 1.59 3.65 3.32
CA LEU A 28 2.22 4.67 2.50
C LEU A 28 1.37 5.95 2.44
N LEU A 29 0.08 5.80 2.11
CA LEU A 29 -0.85 6.93 2.00
C LEU A 29 -1.07 7.64 3.35
N GLY A 30 -0.96 6.93 4.47
CA GLY A 30 -1.04 7.49 5.83
C GLY A 30 0.07 8.50 6.17
N ARG A 31 1.06 8.69 5.28
CA ARG A 31 2.06 9.76 5.40
C ARG A 31 1.58 11.11 4.84
N ALA A 32 0.43 11.14 4.15
CA ALA A 32 -0.22 12.35 3.67
C ALA A 32 -1.13 12.96 4.75
N GLY A 33 -1.17 14.30 4.80
CA GLY A 33 -1.90 15.07 5.81
C GLY A 33 -1.10 15.27 7.10
N ARG A 34 -0.89 16.53 7.48
CA ARG A 34 -0.27 16.91 8.76
C ARG A 34 -1.35 17.38 9.73
N ARG A 35 -1.42 16.75 10.89
CA ARG A 35 -2.38 17.08 11.96
C ARG A 35 -2.28 18.56 12.34
N GLY A 36 -3.42 19.25 12.36
CA GLY A 36 -3.52 20.64 12.79
C GLY A 36 -3.15 21.69 11.74
N ILE A 37 -2.73 21.30 10.53
CA ILE A 37 -2.32 22.26 9.48
C ILE A 37 -2.97 21.96 8.13
N ASP A 38 -3.10 20.69 7.73
CA ASP A 38 -3.75 20.33 6.47
C ASP A 38 -5.22 19.94 6.71
N ARG A 39 -6.17 20.50 5.93
CA ARG A 39 -7.60 20.12 6.00
C ARG A 39 -7.85 18.68 5.54
N LEU A 40 -7.07 18.22 4.56
CA LEU A 40 -7.14 16.89 3.94
C LEU A 40 -5.72 16.40 3.60
N GLY A 41 -5.50 15.09 3.70
CA GLY A 41 -4.33 14.42 3.12
C GLY A 41 -4.64 13.93 1.72
N HIS A 42 -3.75 14.17 0.76
CA HIS A 42 -3.95 13.74 -0.63
C HIS A 42 -3.08 12.52 -0.97
N GLY A 43 -3.71 11.46 -1.46
CA GLY A 43 -3.04 10.31 -2.07
C GLY A 43 -3.22 10.32 -3.58
N ILE A 44 -2.12 10.20 -4.33
CA ILE A 44 -2.16 10.05 -5.79
C ILE A 44 -1.50 8.74 -6.15
N ILE A 45 -2.16 7.94 -6.99
CA ILE A 45 -1.61 6.69 -7.52
C ILE A 45 -1.35 6.92 -9.01
N LEU A 46 -0.08 6.80 -9.40
CA LEU A 46 0.28 6.69 -10.80
C LEU A 46 0.03 5.25 -11.23
N ARG A 47 -0.86 5.08 -12.19
CA ARG A 47 -1.21 3.77 -12.72
C ARG A 47 -0.08 3.27 -13.62
N ASP A 48 0.48 2.11 -13.28
CA ASP A 48 1.38 1.38 -14.17
C ASP A 48 0.58 0.80 -15.36
N PRO A 49 1.10 0.86 -16.61
CA PRO A 49 0.39 0.36 -17.79
C PRO A 49 -0.03 -1.11 -17.68
N ASP A 50 0.82 -1.91 -17.03
CA ASP A 50 0.67 -3.36 -16.89
C ASP A 50 -0.20 -3.77 -15.70
N VAL A 51 -0.70 -2.80 -14.93
CA VAL A 51 -1.61 -3.06 -13.81
C VAL A 51 -3.03 -2.69 -14.22
N ASP A 52 -3.94 -3.67 -14.06
CA ASP A 52 -5.36 -3.46 -14.30
C ASP A 52 -5.95 -2.49 -13.26
N LEU A 53 -6.86 -1.63 -13.70
CA LEU A 53 -7.49 -0.65 -12.82
C LEU A 53 -8.32 -1.30 -11.71
N GLY A 54 -8.97 -2.44 -11.99
CA GLY A 54 -9.75 -3.20 -11.02
C GLY A 54 -8.90 -3.60 -9.81
N VAL A 55 -7.66 -4.06 -10.02
CA VAL A 55 -6.73 -4.41 -8.94
C VAL A 55 -6.43 -3.21 -8.04
N ILE A 56 -6.26 -2.03 -8.62
CA ILE A 56 -6.03 -0.80 -7.85
C ILE A 56 -7.26 -0.47 -7.01
N TYR A 57 -8.47 -0.53 -7.60
CA TYR A 57 -9.72 -0.29 -6.87
C TYR A 57 -9.93 -1.28 -5.73
N GLU A 58 -9.71 -2.57 -5.98
CA GLU A 58 -9.80 -3.63 -4.97
C GLU A 58 -8.79 -3.40 -3.84
N THR A 59 -7.57 -2.99 -4.16
CA THR A 59 -6.56 -2.69 -3.13
C THR A 59 -6.94 -1.48 -2.28
N VAL A 60 -7.52 -0.44 -2.89
CA VAL A 60 -7.96 0.78 -2.20
C VAL A 60 -9.17 0.53 -1.31
N LEU A 61 -10.12 -0.28 -1.78
CA LEU A 61 -11.37 -0.60 -1.08
C LEU A 61 -11.26 -1.81 -0.15
N GLY A 62 -10.22 -2.62 -0.31
CA GLY A 62 -10.02 -3.86 0.41
C GLY A 62 -9.71 -3.60 1.88
N ASP A 63 -10.41 -4.33 2.74
CA ASP A 63 -10.29 -4.23 4.19
C ASP A 63 -9.66 -5.53 4.70
N ASP A 64 -8.34 -5.60 4.79
CA ASP A 64 -7.70 -6.64 5.60
C ASP A 64 -6.21 -6.36 5.88
N MET A 65 -5.83 -6.56 7.13
CA MET A 65 -4.44 -6.78 7.56
C MET A 65 -4.42 -7.78 8.72
N ALA A 66 -4.73 -9.04 8.43
CA ALA A 66 -4.28 -10.13 9.30
C ALA A 66 -2.74 -10.12 9.36
N VAL A 67 -2.19 -9.91 10.55
CA VAL A 67 -0.74 -9.97 10.78
C VAL A 67 -0.38 -11.43 11.03
N GLU A 68 0.16 -12.09 10.00
CA GLU A 68 0.68 -13.44 10.12
C GLU A 68 2.07 -13.45 10.74
N SER A 69 2.27 -14.29 11.76
CA SER A 69 3.61 -14.59 12.26
C SER A 69 4.43 -15.29 11.18
N LYS A 70 5.67 -14.87 11.01
CA LYS A 70 6.68 -15.56 10.18
C LYS A 70 7.72 -16.30 11.02
N LEU A 71 7.50 -16.42 12.33
CA LEU A 71 8.40 -17.20 13.20
C LEU A 71 8.22 -18.69 12.90
N PRO A 72 9.32 -19.43 12.65
CA PRO A 72 9.26 -20.88 12.58
C PRO A 72 8.84 -21.46 13.94
N PRO A 73 8.19 -22.64 13.97
CA PRO A 73 7.92 -23.33 15.22
C PRO A 73 9.23 -23.59 15.98
N PRO A 74 9.22 -23.53 17.32
CA PRO A 74 10.43 -23.74 18.12
C PRO A 74 10.97 -25.15 17.88
N THR A 75 12.24 -25.24 17.50
CA THR A 75 12.97 -26.51 17.41
C THR A 75 13.13 -27.06 18.82
N THR A 76 12.58 -28.24 19.09
CA THR A 76 12.80 -28.98 20.34
C THR A 76 14.10 -29.75 20.28
#